data_AF-A0A1B0C1L6-F1
#
_entry.id   AF-A0A1B0C1L6-F1
#
_cell.length_a   1.000
_cell.length_b   1.000
_cell.length_c   1.000
_cell.angle_alpha   90.00
_cell.angle_beta   90.00
_cell.angle_gamma   90.00
#
_symmetry.space_group_name_H-M   'P 1'
#
loop_
_entity.id
_entity.type
_entity.pdbx_description
1 polymer ?
#
loop_
_entity_poly.entity_id
_entity_poly.type
_entity_poly.pdbx_seq_one_letter_code
_entity_poly.pdbx_strand_id
1 'polypeptide(L)' 'MNCFFHELGLVDDKGDVHLETLRQSMPGSFVDLILKPAQHCVHPEGDTLCHKAWWFHQCWKKADPVHYFLL' A
#
# COMPACT_ATOMS: atom_id res chain seq x y z
N MET A 1 0.62 -10.27 4.51
CA MET A 1 1.09 -8.97 4.00
C MET A 1 1.51 -7.98 5.07
N ASN A 2 0.79 -7.83 6.18
CA ASN A 2 1.18 -6.90 7.25
C ASN A 2 2.65 -7.04 7.70
N CYS A 3 3.08 -8.27 8.03
CA CYS A 3 4.45 -8.53 8.49
C CYS A 3 5.51 -8.05 7.47
N PHE A 4 5.37 -8.43 6.19
CA PHE A 4 6.31 -8.02 5.14
C PHE A 4 6.35 -6.50 4.95
N PHE A 5 5.21 -5.81 5.05
CA PHE A 5 5.17 -4.35 4.93
C PHE A 5 5.81 -3.64 6.12
N HIS A 6 5.73 -4.21 7.33
CA HIS A 6 6.48 -3.69 8.48
C HIS A 6 7.99 -3.87 8.31
N GLU A 7 8.45 -5.05 7.87
CA GLU A 7 9.87 -5.32 7.63
C GLU A 7 10.47 -4.37 6.59
N LEU A 8 9.66 -3.94 5.61
CA LEU A 8 10.05 -2.97 4.59
C LEU A 8 9.77 -1.50 4.97
N GLY A 9 9.23 -1.23 6.17
CA GLY A 9 8.87 0.13 6.60
C GLY A 9 7.78 0.80 5.75
N LEU A 10 6.95 0.00 5.06
CA LEU A 10 5.84 0.46 4.24
C LEU A 10 4.60 0.78 5.07
N VAL A 11 4.52 0.25 6.29
CA VAL A 11 3.45 0.56 7.26
C VAL A 11 4.02 0.84 8.64
N ASP A 12 3.33 1.69 9.40
CA ASP A 12 3.62 1.93 10.82
C ASP A 12 2.86 0.97 11.75
N ASP A 13 3.11 1.09 13.06
CA ASP A 13 2.48 0.28 14.12
C ASP A 13 0.94 0.44 14.20
N LYS A 14 0.35 1.41 13.49
CA LYS A 14 -1.10 1.62 13.37
C LYS A 14 -1.66 1.09 12.05
N GLY A 15 -0.78 0.63 11.16
CA GLY A 15 -1.10 0.13 9.83
C GLY A 15 -1.29 1.23 8.78
N ASP A 16 -0.90 2.48 9.06
CA ASP A 16 -0.92 3.56 8.05
C ASP A 16 0.19 3.32 7.01
N VAL A 17 -0.10 3.59 5.74
CA VAL A 17 0.78 3.23 4.61
C VAL A 17 1.65 4.41 4.18
N HIS A 18 2.95 4.16 4.04
CA HIS A 18 3.95 5.12 3.58
C HIS A 18 4.30 4.90 2.10
N LEU A 19 3.55 5.56 1.21
CA LEU A 19 3.78 5.46 -0.25
C LEU A 19 5.16 5.98 -0.68
N GLU A 20 5.80 6.86 0.10
CA GLU A 20 7.16 7.32 -0.16
C GLU A 20 8.17 6.17 -0.04
N THR A 21 8.10 5.37 1.03
CA THR A 21 8.96 4.21 1.21
C THR A 21 8.76 3.20 0.08
N LEU A 22 7.50 3.03 -0.36
CA LEU A 22 7.14 2.18 -1.49
C LEU A 22 7.74 2.69 -2.82
N ARG A 23 7.73 4.01 -3.01
CA ARG A 23 8.34 4.69 -4.16
C ARG A 23 9.86 4.51 -4.19
N GLN A 24 10.53 4.56 -3.04
CA GLN A 24 11.97 4.34 -2.95
C GLN A 24 12.36 2.88 -3.23
N SER A 25 11.47 1.93 -2.89
CA SER A 25 11.68 0.49 -3.08
C SER A 25 11.49 0.03 -4.53
N MET A 26 10.78 0.81 -5.35
CA MET A 26 10.53 0.50 -6.76
C MET A 26 11.21 1.52 -7.69
N PRO A 27 12.18 1.11 -8.53
CA PRO A 27 12.79 2.01 -9.49
C PRO A 27 11.86 2.24 -10.70
N GLY A 28 11.77 3.49 -11.16
CA GLY A 28 11.19 3.83 -12.47
C GLY A 28 10.17 4.96 -12.43
N SER A 29 10.12 5.73 -13.52
CA SER A 29 9.15 6.83 -13.70
C SER A 29 7.69 6.36 -13.70
N PHE A 30 7.46 5.07 -13.92
CA PHE A 30 6.13 4.47 -13.93
C PHE A 30 5.51 4.33 -12.54
N VAL A 31 6.34 4.28 -11.49
CA VAL A 31 5.89 4.06 -10.10
C VAL A 31 4.91 5.15 -9.65
N ASP A 32 5.13 6.39 -10.06
CA ASP A 32 4.22 7.50 -9.74
C ASP A 32 2.84 7.32 -10.33
N LEU A 33 2.75 6.72 -11.51
CA LEU A 33 1.49 6.45 -12.18
C LEU A 33 0.68 5.38 -11.42
N ILE A 34 1.35 4.38 -10.85
CA ILE A 34 0.73 3.29 -10.08
C ILE A 34 0.38 3.76 -8.66
N LEU A 35 1.23 4.58 -8.03
CA LEU A 35 1.05 5.03 -6.65
C LEU A 35 0.04 6.17 -6.51
N LYS A 36 -0.14 7.00 -7.55
CA LYS A 36 -1.09 8.11 -7.52
C LYS A 36 -2.54 7.63 -7.22
N PRO A 37 -3.06 6.58 -7.85
CA PRO A 37 -4.33 5.97 -7.46
C PRO A 37 -4.36 5.51 -5.99
N ALA A 38 -3.26 4.99 -5.43
CA ALA A 38 -3.22 4.48 -4.06
C ALA A 38 -3.21 5.58 -2.97
N GLN A 39 -3.09 6.87 -3.34
CA GLN A 39 -3.00 7.99 -2.39
C GLN A 39 -4.20 8.10 -1.44
N HIS A 40 -5.40 7.69 -1.87
CA HIS A 40 -6.60 7.70 -1.02
C HIS A 40 -6.73 6.44 -0.15
N CYS A 41 -5.81 5.47 -0.29
CA CYS A 41 -5.82 4.22 0.46
C CYS A 41 -4.85 4.23 1.65
N VAL A 42 -4.15 5.34 1.91
CA VAL A 42 -3.04 5.39 2.89
C VAL A 42 -3.45 5.23 4.34
N HIS A 43 -4.74 5.39 4.64
CA HIS A 43 -5.33 5.21 5.96
C HIS A 43 -6.30 4.02 5.95
N PRO A 44 -5.79 2.79 6.02
CA PRO A 44 -6.63 1.60 5.93
C PRO A 44 -7.48 1.37 7.19
N GLU A 45 -8.66 0.81 6.94
CA GLU A 45 -9.68 0.52 7.93
C GLU A 45 -9.69 -0.97 8.31
N GLY A 46 -10.01 -1.25 9.57
CA GLY A 46 -10.18 -2.63 10.05
C GLY A 46 -9.79 -2.81 11.51
N ASP A 47 -10.29 -3.89 12.11
CA ASP A 47 -10.14 -4.19 13.55
C ASP A 47 -8.74 -4.69 13.93
N THR A 48 -7.96 -5.17 12.96
CA THR A 48 -6.61 -5.69 13.16
C THR A 48 -5.66 -5.14 12.10
N LEU A 49 -4.34 -5.16 12.37
CA LEU A 49 -3.34 -4.78 11.38
C LEU A 49 -3.42 -5.63 10.11
N CYS A 50 -3.77 -6.92 10.24
CA CYS A 50 -4.01 -7.79 9.09
C CYS A 50 -5.24 -7.36 8.27
N HIS A 51 -6.33 -6.94 8.93
CA HIS A 51 -7.51 -6.40 8.24
C HIS A 51 -7.18 -5.09 7.52
N LYS A 52 -6.42 -4.20 8.16
CA LYS A 52 -5.95 -2.96 7.55
C LYS A 52 -5.08 -3.22 6.31
N ALA A 53 -4.11 -4.12 6.40
CA ALA A 53 -3.29 -4.52 5.26
C ALA A 53 -4.16 -5.09 4.12
N TRP A 54 -5.14 -5.95 4.44
CA TRP A 54 -6.07 -6.48 3.45
C TRP A 54 -6.96 -5.39 2.81
N TRP A 55 -7.47 -4.45 3.61
CA TRP A 55 -8.26 -3.32 3.14
C TRP A 55 -7.47 -2.47 2.16
N PHE A 56 -6.19 -2.18 2.45
CA PHE A 56 -5.32 -1.43 1.55
C PHE A 56 -5.21 -2.10 0.17
N HIS A 57 -5.01 -3.42 0.14
CA HIS A 57 -4.97 -4.19 -1.10
C HIS A 57 -6.29 -4.14 -1.87
N GLN A 58 -7.43 -4.23 -1.18
CA GLN A 58 -8.74 -4.08 -1.82
C GLN A 58 -8.95 -2.67 -2.38
N CYS A 59 -8.57 -1.64 -1.62
CA CYS A 59 -8.69 -0.24 -2.02
C CYS A 59 -7.85 0.05 -3.27
N TRP A 60 -6.57 -0.34 -3.26
CA TRP A 60 -5.69 -0.11 -4.40
C TRP A 60 -6.13 -0.90 -5.64
N LYS A 61 -6.52 -2.18 -5.49
CA LYS A 61 -7.07 -2.97 -6.60
C LYS A 61 -8.31 -2.32 -7.23
N LYS A 62 -9.15 -1.67 -6.43
CA LYS A 62 -10.32 -0.93 -6.93
C LYS A 62 -9.94 0.38 -7.61
N ALA A 63 -8.93 1.08 -7.08
CA ALA A 63 -8.44 2.35 -7.60
C ALA A 63 -7.74 2.20 -8.96
N ASP A 64 -6.95 1.13 -9.12
CA ASP A 64 -6.22 0.83 -10.36
C ASP A 64 -6.09 -0.68 -10.59
N PRO A 65 -7.14 -1.34 -11.10
CA PRO A 65 -7.15 -2.79 -11.28
C PRO A 65 -6.18 -3.27 -12.37
N VAL A 66 -5.72 -2.37 -13.27
CA VAL A 66 -4.83 -2.73 -14.37
C VAL A 66 -3.39 -2.84 -13.88
N HIS A 67 -2.97 -1.95 -13.01
CA HIS A 67 -1.59 -1.91 -12.50
C HIS A 67 -1.44 -2.40 -11.06
N TYR A 68 -2.53 -2.83 -10.42
CA TYR A 68 -2.44 -3.44 -9.10
C TYR A 68 -1.80 -4.83 -9.17
N PHE A 69 -0.79 -5.04 -8.31
CA PHE A 69 -0.19 -6.33 -8.04
C PHE A 69 -0.13 -6.56 -6.53
N LEU A 70 -0.31 -7.82 -6.13
CA LEU A 70 -0.14 -8.22 -4.73
C LEU A 70 1.37 -8.28 -4.46
N LEU A 71 1.93 -7.17 -4.00
CA LEU A 71 3.21 -7.15 -3.28
C LEU A 71 3.03 -7.80 -1.92
#